data_AF-A0A2E8GB35-F1
#
_entry.id   AF-A0A2E8GB35-F1
#
_cell.length_a   1.000
_cell.length_b   1.000
_cell.length_c   1.000
_cell.angle_alpha   90.00
_cell.angle_beta   90.00
_cell.angle_gamma   90.00
#
_symmetry.space_group_name_H-M   'P 1'
#
loop_
_entity.id
_entity.type
_entity.pdbx_description
1 polymer ?
#
loop_
_entity_poly.entity_id
_entity_poly.type
_entity_poly.pdbx_seq_one_letter_code
_entity_poly.pdbx_strand_id
1 'polypeptide(L)' 'MKCNVGGIDRVIRILAGSIIGVYAIWWGPATGEWHLVLYAVAAIALATGLLKFCPVSSLLGINTCQVNK' A
#
# COMPACT_ATOMS: atom_id res chain seq x y z
N MET A 1 -4.75 -1.89 -16.94
CA MET A 1 -5.42 -1.89 -15.62
C MET A 1 -6.02 -0.51 -15.41
N LYS A 2 -7.30 -0.40 -15.03
CA LYS A 2 -7.97 0.90 -14.85
C LYS A 2 -7.35 1.58 -13.62
N CYS A 3 -6.78 2.76 -13.77
CA CYS A 3 -6.18 3.47 -12.64
C CYS A 3 -7.27 4.00 -11.71
N ASN A 4 -7.26 3.59 -10.45
CA ASN A 4 -8.23 4.04 -9.45
C ASN A 4 -7.57 4.83 -8.30
N VAL A 5 -6.26 4.64 -8.13
CA VAL A 5 -5.45 5.28 -7.07
C VAL A 5 -4.54 6.33 -7.71
N GLY A 6 -4.77 7.60 -7.39
CA GLY A 6 -4.01 8.73 -7.92
C GLY A 6 -2.62 8.92 -7.34
N GLY A 7 -1.87 9.88 -7.90
CA GLY A 7 -0.46 10.10 -7.59
C GLY A 7 -0.17 10.26 -6.10
N ILE A 8 -0.95 11.09 -5.41
CA ILE A 8 -0.75 11.35 -3.97
C ILE A 8 -1.05 10.11 -3.13
N ASP A 9 -2.21 9.45 -3.34
CA ASP A 9 -2.61 8.25 -2.60
C ASP A 9 -1.62 7.09 -2.82
N ARG A 10 -1.10 6.98 -4.05
CA ARG A 10 -0.03 6.05 -4.41
C ARG A 10 1.26 6.33 -3.65
N VAL A 11 1.71 7.58 -3.62
CA VAL A 11 2.94 7.98 -2.93
C VAL A 11 2.82 7.71 -1.43
N ILE A 12 1.68 8.06 -0.82
CA ILE A 12 1.43 7.79 0.60
C ILE A 12 1.50 6.29 0.90
N ARG A 13 0.85 5.44 0.10
CA ARG A 13 0.86 3.97 0.31
C ARG A 13 2.24 3.36 0.12
N ILE A 14 2.99 3.81 -0.88
CA ILE A 14 4.35 3.32 -1.12
C ILE A 14 5.28 3.76 0.01
N LEU A 15 5.19 5.02 0.45
CA LEU A 15 5.97 5.53 1.57
C LEU A 15 5.63 4.79 2.86
N ALA A 16 4.35 4.67 3.20
CA ALA A 16 3.92 3.95 4.40
C ALA A 16 4.34 2.48 4.36
N GLY A 17 4.08 1.77 3.26
CA GLY A 17 4.47 0.37 3.10
C GLY A 17 5.98 0.16 3.16
N SER A 18 6.77 1.07 2.57
CA SER A 18 8.23 1.04 2.62
C SER A 18 8.77 1.30 4.04
N ILE A 19 8.24 2.31 4.74
CA ILE A 19 8.63 2.62 6.12
C ILE A 19 8.30 1.45 7.05
N ILE A 20 7.09 0.89 6.95
CA ILE A 20 6.67 -0.27 7.75
C ILE A 20 7.52 -1.49 7.41
N GLY A 21 7.80 -1.74 6.13
CA GLY A 21 8.64 -2.86 5.70
C GLY A 21 10.08 -2.76 6.23
N VAL A 22 10.71 -1.59 6.10
CA VAL A 22 12.06 -1.35 6.62
C VAL A 22 12.09 -1.48 8.15
N TYR A 23 11.08 -0.94 8.84
CA TYR A 23 10.95 -1.11 10.28
C TYR A 23 10.80 -2.58 10.66
N ALA A 24 9.95 -3.34 9.97
CA ALA A 24 9.76 -4.77 10.22
C ALA A 24 11.03 -5.61 10.00
N ILE A 25 11.88 -5.23 9.03
CA ILE A 25 13.17 -5.89 8.74
C ILE A 25 14.23 -5.58 9.80
N TRP A 26 14.37 -4.31 10.20
CA TRP A 26 15.51 -3.85 11.02
C TRP A 26 15.21 -3.75 12.52
N TRP A 27 13.97 -3.42 12.88
CA TRP A 27 13.57 -3.09 14.26
C TRP A 27 12.34 -3.89 14.72
N GLY A 28 11.70 -4.64 13.82
CA GLY A 28 10.53 -5.45 14.10
C GLY A 28 10.88 -6.66 14.97
N PRO A 29 9.89 -7.20 15.72
CA PRO A 29 10.10 -8.37 16.57
C PRO A 29 10.54 -9.55 15.70
N ALA A 30 11.78 -10.03 15.85
CA ALA A 30 12.38 -11.06 14.99
C ALA A 30 11.64 -12.41 15.00
N THR A 31 10.82 -12.67 16.03
CA THR A 31 10.03 -13.89 16.18
C THR A 31 8.69 -13.57 16.84
N GLY A 32 7.59 -14.10 16.29
CA GLY A 32 6.24 -13.94 16.79
C GLY A 32 5.22 -13.63 15.70
N GLU A 33 3.94 -13.93 15.96
CA GLU A 33 2.81 -13.73 15.04
C GLU A 33 2.72 -12.30 14.51
N TRP A 34 3.18 -11.32 15.30
CA TRP A 34 3.25 -9.90 14.95
C TRP A 34 4.21 -9.58 13.79
N HIS A 35 5.28 -10.36 13.59
CA HIS A 35 6.20 -10.17 12.47
C HIS A 35 5.48 -10.43 11.14
N LEU A 36 4.71 -11.52 11.09
CA LEU A 36 3.92 -11.92 9.92
C LEU A 36 2.86 -10.86 9.57
N VAL A 37 2.18 -10.31 10.58
CA VAL A 37 1.19 -9.24 10.40
C VAL A 37 1.83 -7.97 9.83
N LEU A 38 2.97 -7.54 10.37
CA LEU A 38 3.68 -6.35 9.89
C LEU A 38 4.13 -6.49 8.43
N TYR A 39 4.67 -7.66 8.05
CA TYR A 39 5.03 -7.95 6.67
C TYR A 39 3.83 -8.00 5.74
N ALA A 40 2.71 -8.60 6.18
CA ALA A 40 1.48 -8.64 5.39
C ALA A 40 0.95 -7.23 5.12
N VAL A 41 0.91 -6.36 6.14
CA VAL A 41 0.47 -4.96 5.99
C VAL A 41 1.39 -4.19 5.04
N ALA A 42 2.71 -4.32 5.18
CA ALA A 42 3.68 -3.68 4.29
C ALA A 42 3.52 -4.15 2.83
N ALA A 43 3.40 -5.47 2.62
CA ALA A 43 3.22 -6.06 1.30
C ALA A 43 1.92 -5.61 0.63
N ILE A 44 0.81 -5.59 1.37
CA ILE A 44 -0.48 -5.12 0.84
C ILE A 44 -0.40 -3.63 0.48
N ALA A 45 0.14 -2.79 1.35
CA ALA A 45 0.28 -1.35 1.09
C ALA A 45 1.12 -1.09 -0.17
N LEU A 46 2.26 -1.78 -0.31
CA LEU A 46 3.13 -1.69 -1.49
C LEU A 46 2.43 -2.22 -2.74
N ALA A 47 1.85 -3.42 -2.70
CA ALA A 47 1.15 -4.01 -3.85
C ALA A 47 0.04 -3.08 -4.35
N THR A 48 -0.74 -2.49 -3.43
CA THR A 48 -1.82 -1.58 -3.80
C THR A 48 -1.29 -0.26 -4.40
N GLY A 49 -0.18 0.25 -3.89
CA GLY A 49 0.50 1.43 -4.46
C GLY A 49 1.16 1.14 -5.82
N LEU A 50 1.78 -0.02 -6.01
CA LEU A 50 2.42 -0.41 -7.26
C LEU A 50 1.42 -0.66 -8.38
N LEU A 51 0.34 -1.40 -8.10
CA LEU A 51 -0.69 -1.77 -9.07
C LEU A 51 -1.58 -0.58 -9.49
N LYS A 52 -1.50 0.56 -8.80
CA LYS A 52 -2.37 1.75 -9.00
C LYS A 52 -3.87 1.42 -9.00
N PHE A 53 -4.22 0.27 -8.42
CA PHE A 53 -5.54 -0.32 -8.45
C PHE A 53 -5.83 -0.96 -7.10
N CYS A 54 -6.82 -0.39 -6.42
CA CYS A 54 -7.37 -0.94 -5.19
C CYS A 54 -8.75 -1.51 -5.52
N PRO A 55 -8.97 -2.85 -5.47
CA PRO A 55 -10.24 -3.46 -5.85
C PRO A 55 -11.39 -3.00 -4.96
N VAL A 56 -11.12 -2.76 -3.67
CA VAL A 56 -12.07 -2.18 -2.71
C VAL A 56 -12.52 -0.79 -3.15
N SER A 57 -11.58 0.09 -3.50
CA SER A 57 -11.93 1.43 -3.99
C SER A 57 -12.66 1.36 -5.34
N SER A 58 -12.42 0.33 -6.15
CA SER A 58 -13.15 0.10 -7.41
C SER A 58 -14.58 -0.38 -7.16
N LEU A 59 -14.82 -1.21 -6.14
CA LEU A 59 -16.15 -1.66 -5.70
C LEU A 59 -16.96 -0.50 -5.09
N LEU A 60 -16.29 0.40 -4.37
CA LEU A 60 -16.87 1.61 -3.81
C LEU A 60 -17.04 2.76 -4.84
N GLY A 61 -16.56 2.59 -6.08
CA GLY A 61 -16.65 3.60 -7.13
C GLY A 61 -15.75 4.84 -6.93
N ILE A 62 -14.83 4.82 -5.96
CA ILE A 62 -13.97 5.96 -5.61
C ILE A 62 -12.71 5.94 -6.48
N ASN A 63 -12.61 6.88 -7.42
CA ASN A 63 -11.42 7.14 -8.22
C ASN A 63 -10.69 8.38 -7.70
N THR A 64 -9.50 8.20 -7.13
CA THR A 64 -8.59 9.31 -6.78
C THR A 64 -7.56 9.58 -7.87
N CYS A 65 -7.58 8.78 -8.95
CA CYS A 65 -6.71 8.95 -10.09
C CYS A 65 -7.08 10.24 -10.83
N GLN A 66 -6.31 11.31 -10.57
CA GLN A 66 -6.47 12.58 -11.28
C GLN A 66 -6.19 12.36 -12.76
N VAL A 67 -7.26 12.45 -13.57
CA VAL A 67 -7.14 12.68 -15.00
C VAL A 67 -6.69 14.13 -15.13
N ASN A 68 -5.40 14.35 -15.42
CA ASN A 68 -4.95 15.67 -15.88
C ASN A 68 -5.87 16.09 -17.03
N LYS A 69 -6.55 17.22 -16.87
CA LYS A 69 -7.17 17.92 -17.99
C LYS A 69 -6.08 18.61 -18.79
#